data_AF-A0A6P3Q665-F1
#
_entry.id   AF-A0A6P3Q665-F1
#
_cell.length_a   1.000
_cell.length_b   1.000
_cell.length_c   1.000
_cell.angle_alpha   90.00
_cell.angle_beta   90.00
_cell.angle_gamma   90.00
#
_symmetry.space_group_name_H-M   'P 1'
#
loop_
_entity.id
_entity.type
_entity.pdbx_description
1 polymer ?
#
loop_
_entity_poly.entity_id
_entity_poly.type
_entity_poly.pdbx_seq_one_letter_code
_entity_poly.pdbx_strand_id
1 'polypeptide(L)'
;MAAGCTAALLIALGVLSVCAGSGSGPVAEGATGEEAEWAEPWDGAVFRPPSALGAVGVARSPRTQLPRKEEAVDLPVLLWWSPGLFPHFPGDSERIECARGACVASQDRRVLGDSRTRALLFYGTDFRASEAPLPRLAHQSWALLHEESPLNNFLLSHGPGIRLFNLTATFSRHSDYPLPLQWLPGTAYLRQSAPPLQERAEWRRRGYAPLLYLQSHCDVPSDRDRYVRELMRYIPVDSYGKCLQNRELPTLRLQDTATATTEDPELFTFLSRYKFHLALENAICNDYMTEKLWRPMHLGAVPVYRGSPSVRDWMPNNHSIILIDDFESPQKLAEFIDFLDKNDEEYMKYLAYKQPGGITNQFLLDSLKHREWGVNDPLLPNYLNGFECFVCDHELARLAAKKAHVASPGVIPVPEPHIAQPSHMDCPVPKPGLGSVEEIPENDSTYGDYILMKPTQGPKLKRMRGEARDLSHHKCVAKLKAVSQIWGYSQTLLLLWFEHKA
;
A
#
# COMPACT_ATOMS: atom_id res chain seq x y z
N MET A 1 60.61 -52.06 7.65
CA MET A 1 61.29 -50.75 7.53
C MET A 1 60.44 -49.75 8.29
N ALA A 2 60.71 -49.60 9.59
CA ALA A 2 61.44 -48.46 10.20
C ALA A 2 60.57 -47.18 10.17
N ALA A 3 59.88 -46.87 11.28
CA ALA A 3 60.32 -45.99 12.39
C ALA A 3 59.80 -44.56 12.14
N GLY A 4 59.26 -43.78 13.08
CA GLY A 4 59.27 -43.79 14.54
C GLY A 4 59.34 -42.32 15.01
N CYS A 5 59.03 -42.09 16.29
CA CYS A 5 59.07 -40.83 17.08
C CYS A 5 57.76 -40.01 17.10
N THR A 6 56.88 -40.01 18.12
CA THR A 6 56.98 -39.78 19.58
C THR A 6 57.54 -38.41 20.00
N ALA A 7 56.71 -37.58 20.64
CA ALA A 7 56.81 -37.31 22.09
C ALA A 7 55.69 -36.36 22.56
N ALA A 8 55.05 -36.74 23.65
CA ALA A 8 54.16 -35.93 24.49
C ALA A 8 54.95 -35.30 25.66
N LEU A 9 54.34 -34.33 26.37
CA LEU A 9 54.35 -34.10 27.84
C LEU A 9 54.00 -32.62 28.12
N LEU A 10 53.36 -32.15 29.21
CA LEU A 10 52.45 -32.61 30.27
C LEU A 10 52.20 -31.37 31.20
N ILE A 11 50.99 -31.25 31.78
CA ILE A 11 50.66 -30.77 33.17
C ILE A 11 50.83 -29.24 33.45
N ALA A 12 50.01 -28.47 34.20
CA ALA A 12 49.18 -28.65 35.41
C ALA A 12 48.12 -27.52 35.52
N LEU A 13 46.87 -27.78 35.91
CA LEU A 13 46.23 -27.63 37.25
C LEU A 13 45.85 -26.20 37.71
N GLY A 14 44.56 -26.06 38.05
CA GLY A 14 43.98 -24.91 38.78
C GLY A 14 42.47 -25.08 38.99
N VAL A 15 42.10 -25.87 40.01
CA VAL A 15 40.73 -26.09 40.52
C VAL A 15 40.41 -25.02 41.57
N LEU A 16 39.19 -24.49 41.63
CA LEU A 16 38.34 -24.45 42.84
C LEU A 16 36.99 -23.76 42.60
N SER A 17 35.94 -24.53 42.90
CA SER A 17 34.55 -24.14 43.16
C SER A 17 34.42 -23.55 44.58
N VAL A 18 33.32 -22.83 44.88
CA VAL A 18 32.44 -22.99 46.07
C VAL A 18 31.37 -21.88 46.16
N CYS A 19 30.11 -22.31 45.98
CA CYS A 19 28.86 -22.11 46.74
C CYS A 19 28.44 -20.77 47.43
N ALA A 20 27.24 -20.31 47.03
CA ALA A 20 25.96 -20.17 47.77
C ALA A 20 25.84 -19.48 49.17
N GLY A 21 24.75 -18.69 49.30
CA GLY A 21 24.05 -18.32 50.55
C GLY A 21 23.25 -17.00 50.42
N SER A 22 21.93 -17.04 50.19
CA SER A 22 20.81 -16.78 51.14
C SER A 22 20.80 -15.36 51.76
N GLY A 23 19.73 -14.54 51.80
CA GLY A 23 18.29 -14.68 51.62
C GLY A 23 17.60 -13.68 52.59
N SER A 24 16.48 -13.03 52.20
CA SER A 24 15.39 -12.53 53.08
C SER A 24 14.37 -11.66 52.31
N GLY A 25 13.07 -11.94 52.47
CA GLY A 25 11.95 -10.99 52.25
C GLY A 25 11.30 -10.66 53.61
N PRO A 26 10.02 -10.21 53.73
CA PRO A 26 9.06 -9.69 52.75
C PRO A 26 8.21 -8.45 53.25
N VAL A 27 7.17 -8.06 52.46
CA VAL A 27 5.88 -7.36 52.82
C VAL A 27 5.79 -5.82 52.74
N ALA A 28 4.92 -5.29 51.86
CA ALA A 28 3.65 -4.57 52.17
C ALA A 28 3.10 -3.74 50.98
N GLU A 29 1.76 -3.64 50.94
CA GLU A 29 0.86 -3.14 49.88
C GLU A 29 0.94 -1.63 49.56
N GLY A 30 0.48 -1.27 48.36
CA GLY A 30 0.13 0.10 47.98
C GLY A 30 -0.59 0.13 46.63
N ALA A 31 -1.92 0.08 46.66
CA ALA A 31 -2.78 0.25 45.50
C ALA A 31 -2.87 1.73 45.10
N THR A 32 -2.58 2.05 43.84
CA THR A 32 -3.10 3.24 43.16
C THR A 32 -3.39 2.87 41.71
N GLY A 33 -4.64 3.08 41.29
CA GLY A 33 -5.11 2.80 39.94
C GLY A 33 -4.42 3.72 38.93
N GLU A 34 -3.90 3.10 37.88
CA GLU A 34 -3.52 3.78 36.65
C GLU A 34 -4.62 3.55 35.62
N GLU A 35 -5.19 4.66 35.14
CA GLU A 35 -5.98 4.71 33.92
C GLU A 35 -5.12 4.14 32.79
N ALA A 36 -5.56 3.02 32.21
CA ALA A 36 -4.93 2.45 31.03
C ALA A 36 -5.11 3.45 29.87
N GLU A 37 -4.05 4.21 29.61
CA GLU A 37 -3.85 5.01 28.42
C GLU A 37 -3.95 4.07 27.22
N TRP A 38 -4.95 4.30 26.37
CA TRP A 38 -5.14 3.56 25.12
C TRP A 38 -3.96 3.84 24.18
N ALA A 39 -2.93 2.99 24.25
CA ALA A 39 -1.87 2.97 23.26
C ALA A 39 -2.43 2.48 21.93
N GLU A 40 -2.38 3.31 20.89
CA GLU A 40 -2.73 2.89 19.53
C GLU A 40 -1.77 1.79 19.06
N PRO A 41 -2.25 0.64 18.54
CA PRO A 41 -1.40 -0.53 18.30
C PRO A 41 -0.58 -0.47 17.00
N TRP A 42 -0.37 0.71 16.43
CA TRP A 42 0.19 0.86 15.08
C TRP A 42 1.51 1.65 15.11
N ASP A 43 2.63 0.94 15.22
CA ASP A 43 3.98 1.51 15.22
C ASP A 43 4.56 1.74 13.82
N GLY A 44 3.75 1.63 12.75
CA GLY A 44 4.16 1.89 11.37
C GLY A 44 5.30 1.00 10.85
N ALA A 45 5.80 0.05 11.64
CA ALA A 45 6.98 -0.75 11.32
C ALA A 45 6.69 -1.85 10.29
N VAL A 46 5.42 -2.15 10.04
CA VAL A 46 4.97 -3.25 9.17
C VAL A 46 5.04 -2.90 7.67
N PHE A 47 5.07 -1.61 7.31
CA PHE A 47 5.09 -1.18 5.92
C PHE A 47 6.22 -0.17 5.69
N ARG A 48 7.44 -0.68 5.70
CA ARG A 48 8.50 0.00 4.96
C ARG A 48 8.23 -0.27 3.47
N PRO A 49 8.17 0.77 2.60
CA PRO A 49 8.30 0.51 1.17
C PRO A 49 9.58 -0.34 0.96
N PRO A 50 9.63 -1.19 -0.07
CA PRO A 50 10.88 -1.87 -0.39
C PRO A 50 11.98 -0.82 -0.40
N SER A 51 13.00 -1.02 0.44
CA SER A 51 14.16 -0.15 0.52
C SER A 51 14.61 0.16 -0.91
N ALA A 52 14.97 1.40 -1.21
CA ALA A 52 15.58 1.81 -2.47
C ALA A 52 17.00 1.19 -2.67
N LEU A 53 17.21 -0.04 -2.22
CA LEU A 53 18.44 -0.80 -2.23
C LEU A 53 18.48 -1.69 -3.47
N GLY A 54 18.64 -1.05 -4.61
CA GLY A 54 19.64 -1.48 -5.58
C GLY A 54 20.70 -0.41 -5.60
N ALA A 55 21.87 -0.65 -5.01
CA ALA A 55 23.03 0.21 -5.21
C ALA A 55 23.46 0.11 -6.68
N VAL A 56 22.78 0.82 -7.56
CA VAL A 56 23.20 1.03 -8.95
C VAL A 56 24.06 2.27 -8.91
N GLY A 57 25.37 2.06 -8.85
CA GLY A 57 26.33 3.12 -9.13
C GLY A 57 25.99 3.72 -10.48
N VAL A 58 25.51 4.97 -10.47
CA VAL A 58 25.32 5.77 -11.68
C VAL A 58 26.65 5.75 -12.42
N ALA A 59 26.65 5.13 -13.61
CA ALA A 59 27.79 5.16 -14.50
C ALA A 59 28.12 6.63 -14.80
N ARG A 60 29.23 7.11 -14.24
CA ARG A 60 29.79 8.42 -14.54
C ARG A 60 30.11 8.49 -16.03
N SER A 61 29.29 9.19 -16.80
CA SER A 61 29.71 9.71 -18.10
C SER A 61 30.81 10.77 -17.89
N PRO A 62 31.70 10.98 -18.88
CA PRO A 62 32.92 11.75 -18.69
C PRO A 62 32.62 13.23 -18.48
N ARG A 63 33.12 13.77 -17.35
CA ARG A 63 33.26 15.20 -16.99
C ARG A 63 32.54 16.18 -17.91
N THR A 64 31.28 16.46 -17.59
CA THR A 64 30.70 17.78 -17.84
C THR A 64 30.82 18.58 -16.55
N GLN A 65 31.31 19.82 -16.65
CA GLN A 65 31.61 20.67 -15.50
C GLN A 65 30.39 20.84 -14.59
N LEU A 66 30.59 20.77 -13.27
CA LEU A 66 29.57 21.16 -12.28
C LEU A 66 29.08 22.59 -12.60
N PRO A 67 27.76 22.82 -12.74
CA PRO A 67 27.25 24.17 -12.89
C PRO A 67 27.51 24.97 -11.61
N ARG A 68 27.79 26.26 -11.79
CA ARG A 68 27.98 27.22 -10.70
C ARG A 68 26.74 27.28 -9.80
N LYS A 69 26.98 27.47 -8.51
CA LYS A 69 26.02 27.67 -7.40
C LYS A 69 24.97 28.78 -7.63
N GLU A 70 25.03 29.51 -8.76
CA GLU A 70 24.18 30.64 -9.12
C GLU A 70 22.90 30.25 -9.90
N GLU A 71 22.85 29.10 -10.58
CA GLU A 71 21.66 28.70 -11.38
C GLU A 71 20.52 28.05 -10.56
N ALA A 72 20.79 27.59 -9.34
CA ALA A 72 19.77 27.00 -8.46
C ALA A 72 18.89 28.05 -7.72
N VAL A 73 19.18 29.34 -7.88
CA VAL A 73 18.61 30.40 -7.04
C VAL A 73 17.15 30.74 -7.39
N ASP A 74 16.66 30.43 -8.59
CA ASP A 74 15.31 30.81 -9.04
C ASP A 74 14.39 29.63 -9.44
N LEU A 75 14.79 28.40 -9.13
CA LEU A 75 13.98 27.22 -9.47
C LEU A 75 12.75 27.08 -8.54
N PRO A 76 11.60 26.62 -9.07
CA PRO A 76 10.47 26.20 -8.24
C PRO A 76 10.87 25.12 -7.24
N VAL A 77 10.40 25.25 -5.99
CA VAL A 77 10.62 24.27 -4.94
C VAL A 77 9.40 23.38 -4.80
N LEU A 78 9.64 22.07 -4.75
CA LEU A 78 8.68 21.03 -4.40
C LEU A 78 9.02 20.55 -2.98
N LEU A 79 8.13 20.81 -2.02
CA LEU A 79 8.37 20.48 -0.63
C LEU A 79 7.66 19.19 -0.25
N TRP A 80 8.40 18.13 0.08
CA TRP A 80 7.86 16.94 0.72
C TRP A 80 7.43 17.25 2.15
N TRP A 81 6.11 17.30 2.36
CA TRP A 81 5.52 17.45 3.69
C TRP A 81 5.68 16.19 4.53
N SER A 82 5.63 15.03 3.88
CA SER A 82 5.90 13.70 4.45
C SER A 82 7.35 13.29 4.13
N PRO A 83 8.34 13.59 4.98
CA PRO A 83 9.76 13.40 4.64
C PRO A 83 10.18 11.92 4.57
N GLY A 84 9.40 10.99 5.12
CA GLY A 84 9.72 9.56 5.15
C GLY A 84 9.85 8.89 3.77
N LEU A 85 9.26 9.50 2.72
CA LEU A 85 9.36 9.04 1.33
C LEU A 85 10.23 9.94 0.44
N PHE A 86 11.01 10.86 1.03
CA PHE A 86 11.95 11.66 0.25
C PHE A 86 13.00 10.74 -0.40
N PRO A 87 13.06 10.62 -1.74
CA PRO A 87 13.84 9.55 -2.39
C PRO A 87 15.33 9.90 -2.55
N HIS A 88 15.76 11.08 -2.09
CA HIS A 88 17.08 11.64 -2.35
C HIS A 88 18.01 11.49 -1.15
N PHE A 89 19.20 10.92 -1.36
CA PHE A 89 20.23 10.73 -0.33
C PHE A 89 21.63 11.03 -0.89
N PRO A 90 22.57 11.61 -0.10
CA PRO A 90 22.37 12.29 1.18
C PRO A 90 22.00 13.77 0.98
N GLY A 91 21.02 14.27 1.72
CA GLY A 91 20.71 15.70 1.76
C GLY A 91 19.24 15.99 2.06
N ASP A 92 18.92 17.26 2.29
CA ASP A 92 17.55 17.72 2.49
C ASP A 92 16.93 18.33 1.23
N SER A 93 17.71 18.45 0.15
CA SER A 93 17.26 19.02 -1.12
C SER A 93 18.09 18.54 -2.29
N GLU A 94 17.44 18.34 -3.43
CA GLU A 94 18.05 17.91 -4.67
C GLU A 94 17.47 18.70 -5.86
N ARG A 95 18.33 19.04 -6.83
CA ARG A 95 17.87 19.60 -8.11
C ARG A 95 17.46 18.43 -9.00
N ILE A 96 16.20 18.43 -9.43
CA ILE A 96 15.65 17.44 -10.35
C ILE A 96 15.49 18.06 -11.74
N GLU A 97 15.81 17.28 -12.77
CA GLU A 97 15.66 17.64 -14.19
C GLU A 97 14.55 16.82 -14.81
N CYS A 98 13.51 17.49 -15.32
CA CYS A 98 12.29 16.88 -15.84
C CYS A 98 12.02 17.38 -17.28
N ALA A 99 10.96 16.88 -17.93
CA ALA A 99 10.77 17.08 -19.36
C ALA A 99 10.54 18.56 -19.73
N ARG A 100 9.92 19.35 -18.85
CA ARG A 100 9.66 20.78 -19.09
C ARG A 100 10.71 21.71 -18.47
N GLY A 101 11.58 21.20 -17.60
CA GLY A 101 12.63 21.97 -16.95
C GLY A 101 13.02 21.42 -15.58
N ALA A 102 13.69 22.27 -14.80
CA ALA A 102 14.24 21.89 -13.51
C ALA A 102 13.42 22.43 -12.33
N CYS A 103 13.39 21.65 -11.25
CA CYS A 103 12.87 22.06 -9.94
C CYS A 103 13.87 21.69 -8.83
N VAL A 104 13.62 22.18 -7.61
CA VAL A 104 14.32 21.73 -6.40
C VAL A 104 13.33 20.92 -5.57
N ALA A 105 13.56 19.62 -5.43
CA ALA A 105 12.86 18.78 -4.46
C ALA A 105 13.51 18.99 -3.08
N SER A 106 12.71 19.17 -2.04
CA SER A 106 13.20 19.44 -0.69
C SER A 106 12.32 18.79 0.37
N GLN A 107 12.92 18.36 1.47
CA GLN A 107 12.22 17.98 2.71
C GLN A 107 12.39 19.02 3.82
N ASP A 108 13.12 20.12 3.55
CA ASP A 108 13.40 21.17 4.53
C ASP A 108 12.18 22.08 4.74
N ARG A 109 11.46 21.89 5.85
CA ARG A 109 10.26 22.66 6.18
C ARG A 109 10.47 24.18 6.27
N ARG A 110 11.71 24.66 6.40
CA ARG A 110 12.01 26.10 6.42
C ARG A 110 11.63 26.79 5.11
N VAL A 111 11.56 26.06 4.00
CA VAL A 111 11.19 26.62 2.68
C VAL A 111 9.68 26.73 2.47
N LEU A 112 8.84 26.28 3.41
CA LEU A 112 7.38 26.31 3.28
C LEU A 112 6.83 27.70 2.91
N GLY A 113 7.39 28.76 3.53
CA GLY A 113 6.99 30.14 3.29
C GLY A 113 7.70 30.83 2.11
N ASP A 114 8.66 30.15 1.46
CA ASP A 114 9.37 30.71 0.31
C ASP A 114 8.40 30.86 -0.88
N SER A 115 8.39 32.03 -1.50
CA SER A 115 7.61 32.32 -2.70
C SER A 115 7.89 31.37 -3.87
N ARG A 116 9.04 30.69 -3.88
CA ARG A 116 9.42 29.67 -4.86
C ARG A 116 8.80 28.30 -4.57
N THR A 117 8.32 28.03 -3.37
CA THR A 117 7.64 26.77 -3.04
C THR A 117 6.30 26.70 -3.75
N ARG A 118 6.25 25.92 -4.84
CA ARG A 118 5.09 25.85 -5.73
C ARG A 118 4.21 24.66 -5.46
N ALA A 119 4.75 23.58 -4.90
CA ALA A 119 3.95 22.43 -4.50
C ALA A 119 4.40 21.83 -3.18
N LEU A 120 3.45 21.24 -2.47
CA LEU A 120 3.66 20.41 -1.30
C LEU A 120 3.28 18.98 -1.66
N LEU A 121 4.19 18.04 -1.45
CA LEU A 121 4.02 16.62 -1.74
C LEU A 121 3.71 15.87 -0.45
N PHE A 122 2.65 15.08 -0.47
CA PHE A 122 2.15 14.34 0.68
C PHE A 122 2.17 12.85 0.37
N TYR A 123 2.67 12.05 1.31
CA TYR A 123 2.42 10.62 1.30
C TYR A 123 1.11 10.34 2.04
N GLY A 124 0.16 9.70 1.36
CA GLY A 124 -1.19 9.52 1.87
C GLY A 124 -1.28 8.71 3.16
N THR A 125 -0.42 7.71 3.34
CA THR A 125 -0.39 6.89 4.57
C THR A 125 -0.03 7.74 5.80
N ASP A 126 0.90 8.68 5.64
CA ASP A 126 1.36 9.59 6.69
C ASP A 126 0.45 10.82 6.84
N PHE A 127 -0.48 11.03 5.91
CA PHE A 127 -1.31 12.24 5.92
C PHE A 127 -2.25 12.25 7.11
N ARG A 128 -2.21 13.35 7.87
CA ARG A 128 -3.13 13.67 8.96
C ARG A 128 -3.76 15.03 8.69
N ALA A 129 -5.08 15.10 8.60
CA ALA A 129 -5.79 16.35 8.31
C ALA A 129 -5.52 17.45 9.35
N SER A 130 -5.27 17.07 10.61
CA SER A 130 -4.90 17.98 11.70
C SER A 130 -3.50 18.59 11.55
N GLU A 131 -2.62 17.95 10.80
CA GLU A 131 -1.23 18.38 10.58
C GLU A 131 -1.03 19.03 9.21
N ALA A 132 -2.12 19.22 8.47
CA ALA A 132 -2.06 19.84 7.16
C ALA A 132 -1.59 21.31 7.28
N PRO A 133 -0.69 21.79 6.41
CA PRO A 133 -0.11 23.13 6.52
C PRO A 133 -1.12 24.19 6.07
N LEU A 134 -1.99 24.58 7.01
CA LEU A 134 -3.04 25.57 6.82
C LEU A 134 -2.64 26.95 7.37
N PRO A 135 -3.08 28.06 6.73
CA PRO A 135 -3.88 28.10 5.51
C PRO A 135 -3.02 27.76 4.27
N ARG A 136 -3.63 27.05 3.33
CA ARG A 136 -2.97 26.74 2.05
C ARG A 136 -2.73 28.01 1.25
N LEU A 137 -1.48 28.29 0.86
CA LEU A 137 -1.14 29.49 0.09
C LEU A 137 -1.65 29.36 -1.36
N ALA A 138 -2.20 30.45 -1.91
CA ALA A 138 -2.83 30.44 -3.24
C ALA A 138 -1.88 30.09 -4.41
N HIS A 139 -0.57 30.25 -4.22
CA HIS A 139 0.43 29.88 -5.21
C HIS A 139 0.92 28.43 -5.07
N GLN A 140 0.52 27.72 -4.02
CA GLN A 140 0.93 26.35 -3.72
C GLN A 140 -0.11 25.33 -4.17
N SER A 141 0.33 24.32 -4.91
CA SER A 141 -0.41 23.10 -5.21
C SER A 141 -0.16 22.05 -4.13
N TRP A 142 -1.16 21.23 -3.81
CA TRP A 142 -0.97 20.04 -2.97
C TRP A 142 -1.01 18.81 -3.87
N ALA A 143 0.01 17.97 -3.77
CA ALA A 143 0.18 16.78 -4.58
C ALA A 143 0.22 15.55 -3.66
N LEU A 144 -0.62 14.56 -3.94
CA LEU A 144 -0.74 13.33 -3.14
C LEU A 144 -0.10 12.17 -3.88
N LEU A 145 0.79 11.45 -3.21
CA LEU A 145 1.20 10.10 -3.57
C LEU A 145 0.53 9.13 -2.58
N HIS A 146 -0.30 8.21 -3.06
CA HIS A 146 -0.95 7.22 -2.22
C HIS A 146 -1.33 5.96 -2.99
N GLU A 147 -0.46 4.98 -2.92
CA GLU A 147 -0.56 3.71 -3.62
C GLU A 147 -1.21 2.59 -2.79
N GLU A 148 -1.63 2.92 -1.58
CA GLU A 148 -2.17 2.02 -0.58
C GLU A 148 -3.71 2.02 -0.56
N SER A 149 -4.27 0.99 0.10
CA SER A 149 -5.72 0.83 0.20
C SER A 149 -6.37 1.84 1.17
N PRO A 150 -7.71 1.99 1.14
CA PRO A 150 -8.44 2.81 2.12
C PRO A 150 -8.24 2.38 3.57
N LEU A 151 -7.80 1.15 3.83
CA LEU A 151 -7.45 0.70 5.18
C LEU A 151 -6.31 1.53 5.78
N ASN A 152 -5.37 1.99 4.95
CA ASN A 152 -4.24 2.79 5.38
C ASN A 152 -4.64 4.23 5.65
N ASN A 153 -5.52 4.81 4.81
CA ASN A 153 -6.08 6.14 5.06
C ASN A 153 -7.47 6.32 4.42
N PHE A 154 -8.51 5.98 5.18
CA PHE A 154 -9.90 6.01 4.70
C PHE A 154 -10.38 7.41 4.32
N LEU A 155 -9.77 8.47 4.88
CA LEU A 155 -10.14 9.86 4.58
C LEU A 155 -9.97 10.15 3.08
N LEU A 156 -8.93 9.59 2.46
CA LEU A 156 -8.59 9.84 1.06
C LEU A 156 -9.56 9.18 0.08
N SER A 157 -10.31 8.15 0.50
CA SER A 157 -11.38 7.55 -0.29
C SER A 157 -12.70 8.33 -0.23
N HIS A 158 -12.78 9.36 0.61
CA HIS A 158 -13.93 10.24 0.67
C HIS A 158 -13.73 11.46 -0.22
N GLY A 159 -14.77 11.83 -0.97
CA GLY A 159 -14.74 12.99 -1.86
C GLY A 159 -14.17 14.27 -1.23
N PRO A 160 -14.56 14.68 -0.01
CA PRO A 160 -13.96 15.85 0.64
C PRO A 160 -12.48 15.70 0.96
N GLY A 161 -12.00 14.48 1.26
CA GLY A 161 -10.59 14.23 1.57
C GLY A 161 -9.72 14.31 0.32
N ILE A 162 -10.07 13.60 -0.76
CA ILE A 162 -9.27 13.62 -1.99
C ILE A 162 -9.22 15.00 -2.64
N ARG A 163 -10.31 15.79 -2.55
CA ARG A 163 -10.40 17.15 -3.08
C ARG A 163 -9.51 18.18 -2.38
N LEU A 164 -8.83 17.82 -1.29
CA LEU A 164 -7.79 18.67 -0.70
C LEU A 164 -6.58 18.84 -1.64
N PHE A 165 -6.37 17.87 -2.52
CA PHE A 165 -5.23 17.78 -3.42
C PHE A 165 -5.59 18.24 -4.84
N ASN A 166 -4.60 18.83 -5.52
CA ASN A 166 -4.70 19.19 -6.94
C ASN A 166 -4.23 18.05 -7.81
N LEU A 167 -3.13 17.42 -7.42
CA LEU A 167 -2.46 16.38 -8.18
C LEU A 167 -2.44 15.12 -7.35
N THR A 168 -2.62 13.98 -8.00
CA THR A 168 -2.72 12.67 -7.35
C THR A 168 -1.98 11.61 -8.14
N ALA A 169 -1.24 10.77 -7.41
CA ALA A 169 -0.68 9.53 -7.89
C ALA A 169 -1.18 8.40 -7.01
N THR A 170 -1.99 7.51 -7.57
CA THR A 170 -2.69 6.47 -6.80
C THR A 170 -2.80 5.18 -7.60
N PHE A 171 -3.31 4.10 -6.99
CA PHE A 171 -3.60 2.86 -7.74
C PHE A 171 -4.69 3.03 -8.81
N SER A 172 -5.52 4.09 -8.77
CA SER A 172 -6.58 4.32 -9.76
C SER A 172 -6.01 4.73 -11.11
N ARG A 173 -6.48 4.10 -12.20
CA ARG A 173 -6.15 4.51 -13.58
C ARG A 173 -6.65 5.91 -13.92
N HIS A 174 -7.52 6.48 -13.10
CA HIS A 174 -8.10 7.80 -13.27
C HIS A 174 -7.37 8.90 -12.50
N SER A 175 -6.38 8.56 -11.68
CA SER A 175 -5.53 9.58 -11.05
C SER A 175 -4.63 10.27 -12.07
N ASP A 176 -4.14 11.45 -11.71
CA ASP A 176 -3.37 12.29 -12.63
C ASP A 176 -2.05 11.64 -13.05
N TYR A 177 -1.47 10.86 -12.14
CA TYR A 177 -0.29 10.02 -12.37
C TYR A 177 -0.55 8.58 -11.92
N PRO A 178 -1.12 7.73 -12.78
CA PRO A 178 -1.67 6.43 -12.37
C PRO A 178 -0.60 5.40 -12.04
N LEU A 179 -0.81 4.67 -10.93
CA LEU A 179 0.04 3.58 -10.42
C LEU A 179 -0.61 2.17 -10.40
N PRO A 180 -1.55 1.79 -11.29
CA PRO A 180 -2.24 0.50 -11.21
C PRO A 180 -1.30 -0.71 -11.41
N LEU A 181 -0.14 -0.51 -12.05
CA LEU A 181 0.83 -1.55 -12.38
C LEU A 181 2.13 -1.45 -11.57
N GLN A 182 2.10 -0.78 -10.41
CA GLN A 182 3.33 -0.58 -9.60
C GLN A 182 3.95 -1.87 -9.08
N TRP A 183 3.16 -2.95 -9.03
CA TRP A 183 3.58 -4.28 -8.60
C TRP A 183 3.86 -5.23 -9.79
N LEU A 184 3.85 -4.70 -11.02
CA LEU A 184 4.17 -5.44 -12.24
C LEU A 184 5.37 -4.80 -12.95
N PRO A 185 6.58 -5.38 -12.81
CA PRO A 185 7.77 -4.87 -13.49
C PRO A 185 7.64 -4.81 -15.01
N GLY A 186 7.06 -5.84 -15.62
CA GLY A 186 6.79 -5.85 -17.06
C GLY A 186 6.42 -7.23 -17.58
N THR A 187 6.34 -7.39 -18.89
CA THR A 187 5.95 -8.68 -19.50
C THR A 187 6.97 -9.79 -19.28
N ALA A 188 8.26 -9.45 -19.17
CA ALA A 188 9.31 -10.42 -18.85
C ALA A 188 9.10 -11.07 -17.49
N TYR A 189 8.62 -10.29 -16.51
CA TYR A 189 8.28 -10.78 -15.17
C TYR A 189 7.24 -11.90 -15.21
N LEU A 190 6.18 -11.71 -16.01
CA LEU A 190 5.11 -12.70 -16.16
C LEU A 190 5.56 -13.96 -16.91
N ARG A 191 6.50 -13.80 -17.84
CA ARG A 191 7.07 -14.89 -18.67
C ARG A 191 8.14 -15.71 -17.96
N GLN A 192 8.45 -15.42 -16.70
CA GLN A 192 9.35 -16.26 -15.93
C GLN A 192 8.89 -17.73 -15.94
N SER A 193 9.84 -18.65 -16.14
CA SER A 193 9.54 -20.08 -16.26
C SER A 193 8.83 -20.61 -15.02
N ALA A 194 7.75 -21.35 -15.23
CA ALA A 194 7.07 -22.08 -14.17
C ALA A 194 7.87 -23.34 -13.80
N PRO A 195 7.86 -23.78 -12.52
CA PRO A 195 8.38 -25.09 -12.14
C PRO A 195 7.67 -26.23 -12.90
N PRO A 196 8.36 -27.35 -13.20
CA PRO A 196 7.73 -28.53 -13.78
C PRO A 196 6.58 -29.05 -12.92
N LEU A 197 5.50 -29.51 -13.56
CA LEU A 197 4.32 -30.03 -12.84
C LEU A 197 4.66 -31.24 -11.97
N GLN A 198 5.64 -32.06 -12.38
CA GLN A 198 6.11 -33.21 -11.63
C GLN A 198 6.65 -32.81 -10.26
N GLU A 199 7.37 -31.69 -10.17
CA GLU A 199 7.91 -31.17 -8.91
C GLU A 199 6.76 -30.75 -7.97
N ARG A 200 5.74 -30.06 -8.50
CA ARG A 200 4.55 -29.69 -7.71
C ARG A 200 3.76 -30.92 -7.26
N ALA A 201 3.63 -31.93 -8.11
CA ALA A 201 3.00 -33.19 -7.76
C ALA A 201 3.76 -33.93 -6.64
N GLU A 202 5.09 -33.85 -6.60
CA GLU A 202 5.89 -34.36 -5.49
C GLU A 202 5.60 -33.63 -4.18
N TRP A 203 5.51 -32.30 -4.20
CA TRP A 203 5.13 -31.53 -3.01
C TRP A 203 3.72 -31.86 -2.53
N ARG A 204 2.76 -32.02 -3.43
CA ARG A 204 1.41 -32.49 -3.11
C ARG A 204 1.42 -33.87 -2.44
N ARG A 205 2.25 -34.82 -2.93
CA ARG A 205 2.45 -36.14 -2.29
C ARG A 205 3.09 -36.05 -0.90
N ARG A 206 3.86 -34.99 -0.61
CA ARG A 206 4.45 -34.72 0.72
C ARG A 206 3.48 -34.03 1.69
N GLY A 207 2.21 -33.85 1.31
CA GLY A 207 1.17 -33.32 2.19
C GLY A 207 1.01 -31.80 2.17
N TYR A 208 1.59 -31.11 1.19
CA TYR A 208 1.25 -29.70 0.89
C TYR A 208 -0.16 -29.65 0.31
N ALA A 209 -0.95 -28.63 0.62
CA ALA A 209 -2.29 -28.36 0.08
C ALA A 209 -2.24 -27.90 -1.41
N PRO A 210 -3.37 -27.95 -2.15
CA PRO A 210 -3.43 -27.37 -3.49
C PRO A 210 -3.38 -25.84 -3.46
N LEU A 211 -3.95 -25.24 -2.40
CA LEU A 211 -4.07 -23.80 -2.20
C LEU A 211 -3.12 -23.31 -1.11
N LEU A 212 -2.45 -22.22 -1.43
CA LEU A 212 -1.65 -21.43 -0.51
C LEU A 212 -2.39 -20.15 -0.11
N TYR A 213 -2.47 -19.86 1.18
CA TYR A 213 -2.85 -18.56 1.73
C TYR A 213 -1.69 -17.98 2.52
N LEU A 214 -1.17 -16.81 2.14
CA LEU A 214 -0.08 -16.13 2.84
C LEU A 214 -0.50 -14.71 3.18
N GLN A 215 -0.99 -14.48 4.40
CA GLN A 215 -1.45 -13.17 4.85
C GLN A 215 -1.10 -12.92 6.32
N SER A 216 -0.67 -11.69 6.62
CA SER A 216 -0.33 -11.26 7.98
C SER A 216 -1.13 -10.05 8.47
N HIS A 217 -1.93 -9.44 7.60
CA HIS A 217 -2.88 -8.38 7.96
C HIS A 217 -4.29 -8.98 7.98
N CYS A 218 -4.81 -9.26 9.17
CA CYS A 218 -6.11 -9.89 9.35
C CYS A 218 -7.17 -8.83 9.65
N ASP A 219 -8.45 -9.21 9.66
CA ASP A 219 -9.56 -8.30 10.01
C ASP A 219 -9.62 -7.05 9.09
N VAL A 220 -9.39 -7.29 7.80
CA VAL A 220 -9.32 -6.26 6.76
C VAL A 220 -10.70 -6.00 6.12
N PRO A 221 -10.92 -4.81 5.52
CA PRO A 221 -12.21 -4.43 4.91
C PRO A 221 -12.75 -5.38 3.85
N SER A 222 -11.90 -6.14 3.15
CA SER A 222 -12.34 -7.14 2.18
C SER A 222 -12.99 -8.38 2.82
N ASP A 223 -12.90 -8.54 4.15
CA ASP A 223 -13.42 -9.67 4.92
C ASP A 223 -12.98 -11.04 4.34
N ARG A 224 -11.79 -11.04 3.75
CA ARG A 224 -11.21 -12.21 3.06
C ARG A 224 -11.06 -13.42 3.97
N ASP A 225 -10.75 -13.22 5.26
CA ASP A 225 -10.53 -14.32 6.20
C ASP A 225 -11.80 -15.11 6.49
N ARG A 226 -12.97 -14.45 6.52
CA ARG A 226 -14.27 -15.13 6.66
C ARG A 226 -14.54 -16.05 5.48
N TYR A 227 -14.29 -15.55 4.26
CA TYR A 227 -14.45 -16.34 3.04
C TYR A 227 -13.50 -17.54 3.01
N VAL A 228 -12.21 -17.34 3.32
CA VAL A 228 -11.20 -18.42 3.31
C VAL A 228 -11.50 -19.48 4.37
N ARG A 229 -11.98 -19.09 5.55
CA ARG A 229 -12.39 -20.03 6.61
C ARG A 229 -13.51 -20.96 6.16
N GLU A 230 -14.48 -20.45 5.40
CA GLU A 230 -15.54 -21.30 4.83
C GLU A 230 -14.99 -22.18 3.70
N LEU A 231 -14.14 -21.64 2.82
CA LEU A 231 -13.50 -22.42 1.75
C LEU A 231 -12.70 -23.63 2.29
N MET A 232 -11.99 -23.44 3.40
CA MET A 232 -11.21 -24.49 4.09
C MET A 232 -12.03 -25.72 4.50
N ARG A 233 -13.37 -25.61 4.55
CA ARG A 233 -14.26 -26.74 4.86
C ARG A 233 -14.44 -27.69 3.67
N TYR A 234 -14.19 -27.22 2.45
CA TYR A 234 -14.43 -27.96 1.21
C TYR A 234 -13.15 -28.37 0.49
N ILE A 235 -12.03 -27.67 0.72
CA ILE A 235 -10.72 -27.97 0.13
C ILE A 235 -9.58 -27.65 1.11
N PRO A 236 -8.51 -28.45 1.17
CA PRO A 236 -7.35 -28.12 1.99
C PRO A 236 -6.70 -26.80 1.53
N VAL A 237 -6.36 -25.94 2.50
CA VAL A 237 -5.62 -24.69 2.29
C VAL A 237 -4.49 -24.66 3.31
N ASP A 238 -3.26 -24.52 2.84
CA ASP A 238 -2.12 -24.26 3.72
C ASP A 238 -2.02 -22.75 3.93
N SER A 239 -2.21 -22.33 5.18
CA SER A 239 -2.22 -20.93 5.61
C SER A 239 -0.98 -20.59 6.42
N TYR A 240 -0.23 -19.62 5.92
CA TYR A 240 0.98 -19.06 6.50
C TYR A 240 0.81 -17.56 6.79
N GLY A 241 1.68 -17.03 7.64
CA GLY A 241 1.52 -15.68 8.19
C GLY A 241 0.66 -15.69 9.44
N LYS A 242 0.05 -14.56 9.78
CA LYS A 242 -0.73 -14.40 11.02
C LYS A 242 -2.20 -14.81 10.87
N CYS A 243 -2.74 -14.81 9.64
CA CYS A 243 -4.18 -15.01 9.43
C CYS A 243 -4.51 -16.48 9.19
N LEU A 244 -5.53 -17.00 9.90
CA LEU A 244 -5.98 -18.41 9.80
C LEU A 244 -4.84 -19.43 9.88
N GLN A 245 -3.77 -19.09 10.60
CA GLN A 245 -2.49 -19.80 10.56
C GLN A 245 -2.67 -21.27 10.94
N ASN A 246 -2.40 -22.17 10.00
CA ASN A 246 -2.44 -23.63 10.22
C ASN A 246 -1.12 -24.32 9.81
N ARG A 247 -0.17 -23.54 9.28
CA ARG A 247 1.20 -23.96 8.97
C ARG A 247 2.21 -22.92 9.45
N GLU A 248 3.45 -23.35 9.59
CA GLU A 248 4.58 -22.48 9.89
C GLU A 248 5.47 -22.33 8.66
N LEU A 249 6.00 -21.12 8.44
CA LEU A 249 6.99 -20.90 7.40
C LEU A 249 8.26 -21.70 7.69
N PRO A 250 8.95 -22.23 6.67
CA PRO A 250 9.99 -23.22 6.85
C PRO A 250 11.26 -22.68 7.53
N THR A 251 11.45 -21.36 7.55
CA THR A 251 12.61 -20.73 8.17
C THR A 251 12.20 -19.48 8.95
N LEU A 252 12.95 -19.18 10.03
CA LEU A 252 12.75 -17.97 10.85
C LEU A 252 12.91 -16.68 10.02
N ARG A 253 13.77 -16.71 8.99
CA ARG A 253 13.99 -15.55 8.11
C ARG A 253 12.74 -15.16 7.33
N LEU A 254 11.94 -16.14 6.93
CA LEU A 254 10.68 -15.91 6.23
C LEU A 254 9.54 -15.46 7.16
N GLN A 255 9.69 -15.63 8.48
CA GLN A 255 8.69 -15.16 9.45
C GLN A 255 8.65 -13.63 9.57
N ASP A 256 9.73 -12.95 9.18
CA ASP A 256 9.75 -11.49 9.11
C ASP A 256 8.90 -11.01 7.92
N THR A 257 7.83 -10.26 8.23
CA THR A 257 6.90 -9.70 7.24
C THR A 257 7.55 -8.72 6.27
N ALA A 258 8.72 -8.16 6.59
CA ALA A 258 9.50 -7.35 5.65
C ALA A 258 9.90 -8.14 4.38
N THR A 259 10.02 -9.47 4.49
CA THR A 259 10.32 -10.34 3.34
C THR A 259 9.08 -10.65 2.50
N ALA A 260 7.88 -10.53 3.07
CA ALA A 260 6.62 -10.93 2.43
C ALA A 260 6.16 -9.95 1.34
N THR A 261 6.73 -8.75 1.27
CA THR A 261 6.48 -7.73 0.22
C THR A 261 7.61 -7.65 -0.81
N THR A 262 8.74 -8.32 -0.57
CA THR A 262 9.92 -8.26 -1.43
C THR A 262 10.05 -9.51 -2.31
N GLU A 263 10.89 -9.42 -3.35
CA GLU A 263 11.18 -10.53 -4.27
C GLU A 263 12.27 -11.45 -3.71
N ASP A 264 12.09 -11.88 -2.47
CA ASP A 264 13.06 -12.73 -1.79
C ASP A 264 13.16 -14.11 -2.47
N PRO A 265 14.37 -14.56 -2.90
CA PRO A 265 14.52 -15.82 -3.63
C PRO A 265 14.10 -17.06 -2.85
N GLU A 266 14.28 -17.08 -1.52
CA GLU A 266 13.88 -18.21 -0.67
C GLU A 266 12.36 -18.27 -0.55
N LEU A 267 11.72 -17.12 -0.36
CA LEU A 267 10.27 -17.01 -0.37
C LEU A 267 9.72 -17.48 -1.72
N PHE A 268 10.26 -16.99 -2.83
CA PHE A 268 9.79 -17.35 -4.17
C PHE A 268 9.94 -18.86 -4.43
N THR A 269 11.07 -19.45 -4.05
CA THR A 269 11.30 -20.91 -4.12
C THR A 269 10.33 -21.71 -3.26
N PHE A 270 9.93 -21.18 -2.10
CA PHE A 270 8.95 -21.82 -1.24
C PHE A 270 7.54 -21.75 -1.82
N LEU A 271 7.10 -20.57 -2.26
CA LEU A 271 5.75 -20.35 -2.76
C LEU A 271 5.51 -21.02 -4.12
N SER A 272 6.55 -21.23 -4.92
CA SER A 272 6.46 -21.86 -6.25
C SER A 272 6.00 -23.33 -6.22
N ARG A 273 6.04 -23.97 -5.03
CA ARG A 273 5.61 -25.35 -4.77
C ARG A 273 4.10 -25.56 -4.97
N TYR A 274 3.31 -24.48 -4.89
CA TYR A 274 1.86 -24.53 -4.98
C TYR A 274 1.36 -24.25 -6.40
N LYS A 275 0.30 -24.98 -6.82
CA LYS A 275 -0.37 -24.74 -8.11
C LYS A 275 -1.27 -23.50 -8.06
N PHE A 276 -1.88 -23.20 -6.91
CA PHE A 276 -2.85 -22.12 -6.71
C PHE A 276 -2.53 -21.27 -5.48
N HIS A 277 -2.63 -19.95 -5.63
CA HIS A 277 -2.43 -19.01 -4.52
C HIS A 277 -3.72 -18.20 -4.33
N LEU A 278 -4.20 -18.10 -3.10
CA LEU A 278 -5.30 -17.21 -2.73
C LEU A 278 -4.78 -15.77 -2.70
N ALA A 279 -5.01 -15.07 -3.81
CA ALA A 279 -4.58 -13.70 -4.07
C ALA A 279 -5.69 -12.72 -3.67
N LEU A 280 -5.85 -12.49 -2.37
CA LEU A 280 -6.94 -11.69 -1.82
C LEU A 280 -6.42 -10.35 -1.33
N GLU A 281 -6.93 -9.25 -1.87
CA GLU A 281 -6.56 -7.89 -1.42
C GLU A 281 -7.18 -7.56 -0.06
N ASN A 282 -6.62 -6.56 0.64
CA ASN A 282 -7.16 -6.09 1.92
C ASN A 282 -8.40 -5.19 1.76
N ALA A 283 -8.59 -4.61 0.58
CA ALA A 283 -9.78 -3.84 0.19
C ALA A 283 -10.19 -4.18 -1.24
N ILE A 284 -11.49 -4.03 -1.53
CA ILE A 284 -12.06 -4.23 -2.86
C ILE A 284 -12.19 -2.86 -3.52
N CYS A 285 -11.29 -2.52 -4.45
CA CYS A 285 -11.26 -1.21 -5.12
C CYS A 285 -10.89 -1.36 -6.59
N ASN A 286 -11.48 -0.55 -7.47
CA ASN A 286 -11.07 -0.54 -8.88
C ASN A 286 -9.58 -0.23 -8.98
N ASP A 287 -8.89 -0.98 -9.84
CA ASP A 287 -7.46 -0.93 -10.11
C ASP A 287 -6.50 -1.18 -8.93
N TYR A 288 -6.99 -1.45 -7.72
CA TYR A 288 -6.14 -1.86 -6.60
C TYR A 288 -5.70 -3.32 -6.76
N MET A 289 -4.52 -3.51 -7.36
CA MET A 289 -3.90 -4.81 -7.61
C MET A 289 -2.46 -4.78 -7.11
N THR A 290 -2.14 -5.66 -6.17
CA THR A 290 -0.82 -5.65 -5.55
C THR A 290 0.05 -6.84 -5.93
N GLU A 291 1.19 -6.99 -5.27
CA GLU A 291 2.06 -8.16 -5.38
C GLU A 291 1.30 -9.48 -5.17
N LYS A 292 0.18 -9.48 -4.42
CA LYS A 292 -0.66 -10.66 -4.17
C LYS A 292 -1.20 -11.25 -5.46
N LEU A 293 -1.54 -10.40 -6.44
CA LEU A 293 -1.99 -10.84 -7.76
C LEU A 293 -0.81 -11.25 -8.65
N TRP A 294 0.22 -10.41 -8.75
CA TRP A 294 1.28 -10.57 -9.76
C TRP A 294 2.31 -11.63 -9.40
N ARG A 295 2.62 -11.83 -8.11
CA ARG A 295 3.58 -12.82 -7.63
C ARG A 295 3.21 -14.26 -8.01
N PRO A 296 1.97 -14.76 -7.77
CA PRO A 296 1.62 -16.11 -8.23
C PRO A 296 1.82 -16.27 -9.74
N MET A 297 1.47 -15.26 -10.52
CA MET A 297 1.65 -15.31 -11.97
C MET A 297 3.13 -15.43 -12.35
N HIS A 298 4.00 -14.64 -11.72
CA HIS A 298 5.45 -14.75 -11.89
C HIS A 298 5.96 -16.17 -11.59
N LEU A 299 5.57 -16.73 -10.44
CA LEU A 299 5.95 -18.08 -10.00
C LEU A 299 5.29 -19.21 -10.81
N GLY A 300 4.40 -18.88 -11.75
CA GLY A 300 3.64 -19.83 -12.53
C GLY A 300 2.61 -20.61 -11.75
N ALA A 301 2.13 -20.05 -10.64
CA ALA A 301 0.90 -20.48 -9.99
C ALA A 301 -0.29 -19.72 -10.59
N VAL A 302 -1.50 -20.26 -10.40
CA VAL A 302 -2.74 -19.61 -10.81
C VAL A 302 -3.28 -18.79 -9.63
N PRO A 303 -3.43 -17.46 -9.77
CA PRO A 303 -4.07 -16.65 -8.76
C PRO A 303 -5.56 -16.98 -8.66
N VAL A 304 -6.02 -17.32 -7.46
CA VAL A 304 -7.44 -17.36 -7.09
C VAL A 304 -7.75 -16.03 -6.43
N TYR A 305 -8.32 -15.12 -7.20
CA TYR A 305 -8.26 -13.68 -6.96
C TYR A 305 -9.58 -13.09 -6.48
N ARG A 306 -9.47 -12.13 -5.55
CA ARG A 306 -10.52 -11.20 -5.15
C ARG A 306 -9.90 -9.89 -4.68
N GLY A 307 -10.30 -8.78 -5.27
CA GLY A 307 -9.68 -7.48 -5.03
C GLY A 307 -10.29 -6.43 -5.94
N SER A 308 -9.62 -6.14 -7.04
CA SER A 308 -10.09 -5.17 -8.02
C SER A 308 -11.23 -5.69 -8.89
N PRO A 309 -12.41 -5.01 -8.92
CA PRO A 309 -13.47 -5.34 -9.87
C PRO A 309 -13.08 -5.15 -11.34
N SER A 310 -12.11 -4.26 -11.61
CA SER A 310 -11.59 -3.98 -12.96
C SER A 310 -10.39 -4.85 -13.34
N VAL A 311 -10.02 -5.86 -12.55
CA VAL A 311 -8.83 -6.72 -12.76
C VAL A 311 -8.76 -7.36 -14.15
N ARG A 312 -9.91 -7.71 -14.73
CA ARG A 312 -9.99 -8.36 -16.06
C ARG A 312 -9.37 -7.50 -17.16
N ASP A 313 -9.45 -6.17 -17.03
CA ASP A 313 -8.86 -5.23 -17.98
C ASP A 313 -7.34 -5.33 -18.02
N TRP A 314 -6.71 -5.77 -16.94
CA TRP A 314 -5.27 -5.79 -16.76
C TRP A 314 -4.65 -7.18 -16.95
N MET A 315 -5.46 -8.22 -17.10
CA MET A 315 -4.94 -9.58 -17.21
C MET A 315 -4.24 -9.83 -18.53
N PRO A 316 -3.16 -10.63 -18.56
CA PRO A 316 -2.40 -10.91 -19.77
C PRO A 316 -3.25 -11.45 -20.92
N ASN A 317 -4.28 -12.23 -20.57
CA ASN A 317 -5.34 -12.71 -21.44
C ASN A 317 -6.60 -13.04 -20.61
N ASN A 318 -7.64 -13.59 -21.23
CA ASN A 318 -8.92 -13.89 -20.57
C ASN A 318 -8.89 -15.13 -19.66
N HIS A 319 -7.77 -15.83 -19.59
CA HIS A 319 -7.66 -17.14 -18.94
C HIS A 319 -6.33 -17.26 -18.20
N SER A 320 -6.10 -16.36 -17.24
CA SER A 320 -4.87 -16.32 -16.45
C SER A 320 -5.09 -16.30 -14.93
N ILE A 321 -6.34 -16.10 -14.49
CA ILE A 321 -6.75 -16.04 -13.08
C ILE A 321 -8.10 -16.72 -12.89
N ILE A 322 -8.39 -17.13 -11.67
CA ILE A 322 -9.70 -17.62 -11.23
C ILE A 322 -10.32 -16.53 -10.36
N LEU A 323 -11.42 -15.91 -10.79
CA LEU A 323 -12.12 -14.92 -9.96
C LEU A 323 -13.07 -15.61 -9.00
N ILE A 324 -12.94 -15.28 -7.71
CA ILE A 324 -13.81 -15.84 -6.67
C ILE A 324 -15.27 -15.47 -6.90
N ASP A 325 -15.54 -14.23 -7.29
CA ASP A 325 -16.90 -13.72 -7.48
C ASP A 325 -17.61 -14.32 -8.72
N ASP A 326 -16.93 -15.14 -9.54
CA ASP A 326 -17.56 -15.91 -10.64
C ASP A 326 -18.27 -17.19 -10.14
N PHE A 327 -18.08 -17.57 -8.86
CA PHE A 327 -18.63 -18.80 -8.29
C PHE A 327 -19.79 -18.52 -7.34
N GLU A 328 -20.83 -19.36 -7.40
CA GLU A 328 -22.02 -19.24 -6.54
C GLU A 328 -21.71 -19.47 -5.06
N SER A 329 -20.67 -20.23 -4.73
CA SER A 329 -20.29 -20.54 -3.35
C SER A 329 -18.82 -20.98 -3.21
N PRO A 330 -18.24 -20.90 -2.00
CA PRO A 330 -16.91 -21.47 -1.71
C PRO A 330 -16.81 -22.96 -2.06
N GLN A 331 -17.89 -23.73 -1.90
CA GLN A 331 -17.93 -25.14 -2.28
C GLN A 331 -17.75 -25.31 -3.80
N LYS A 332 -18.42 -24.50 -4.62
CA LYS A 332 -18.29 -24.56 -6.08
C LYS A 332 -16.90 -24.17 -6.55
N LEU A 333 -16.29 -23.17 -5.90
CA LEU A 333 -14.88 -22.82 -6.13
C LEU A 333 -13.95 -24.00 -5.76
N ALA A 334 -14.17 -24.66 -4.62
CA ALA A 334 -13.40 -25.82 -4.20
C ALA A 334 -13.50 -26.99 -5.19
N GLU A 335 -14.71 -27.32 -5.66
CA GLU A 335 -14.95 -28.35 -6.68
C GLU A 335 -14.18 -28.04 -7.98
N PHE A 336 -14.18 -26.77 -8.40
CA PHE A 336 -13.45 -26.33 -9.60
C PHE A 336 -11.93 -26.39 -9.44
N ILE A 337 -11.40 -25.96 -8.29
CA ILE A 337 -9.96 -26.03 -8.02
C ILE A 337 -9.49 -27.48 -7.93
N ASP A 338 -10.26 -28.37 -7.29
CA ASP A 338 -9.95 -29.80 -7.22
C ASP A 338 -9.92 -30.45 -8.62
N PHE A 339 -10.84 -30.07 -9.51
CA PHE A 339 -10.81 -30.48 -10.91
C PHE A 339 -9.53 -30.04 -11.62
N LEU A 340 -9.12 -28.77 -11.47
CA LEU A 340 -7.87 -28.26 -12.07
C LEU A 340 -6.61 -28.84 -11.42
N ASP A 341 -6.62 -29.13 -10.12
CA ASP A 341 -5.49 -29.76 -9.42
C ASP A 341 -5.21 -31.15 -10.00
N LYS A 342 -6.27 -31.90 -10.35
CA LYS A 342 -6.21 -33.25 -10.92
C LYS A 342 -6.07 -33.30 -12.45
N ASN A 343 -6.27 -32.18 -13.14
CA ASN A 343 -6.21 -32.12 -14.59
C ASN A 343 -5.13 -31.13 -15.05
N ASP A 344 -3.95 -31.66 -15.37
CA ASP A 344 -2.80 -30.87 -15.77
C ASP A 344 -3.00 -30.16 -17.12
N GLU A 345 -3.77 -30.74 -18.06
CA GLU A 345 -4.05 -30.09 -19.34
C GLU A 345 -4.91 -28.84 -19.16
N GLU A 346 -5.97 -28.92 -18.35
CA GLU A 346 -6.83 -27.77 -18.03
C GLU A 346 -6.08 -26.74 -17.19
N TYR A 347 -5.27 -27.18 -16.23
CA TYR A 347 -4.40 -26.29 -15.45
C TYR A 347 -3.44 -25.49 -16.35
N MET A 348 -2.80 -26.14 -17.31
CA MET A 348 -1.80 -25.49 -18.17
C MET A 348 -2.39 -24.41 -19.07
N LYS A 349 -3.69 -24.43 -19.37
CA LYS A 349 -4.37 -23.35 -20.09
C LYS A 349 -4.25 -22.01 -19.36
N TYR A 350 -4.30 -22.02 -18.02
CA TYR A 350 -4.12 -20.80 -17.21
C TYR A 350 -2.73 -20.20 -17.30
N LEU A 351 -1.73 -20.99 -17.69
CA LEU A 351 -0.33 -20.56 -17.82
C LEU A 351 0.06 -20.25 -19.27
N ALA A 352 -0.88 -20.28 -20.22
CA ALA A 352 -0.62 -20.03 -21.62
C ALA A 352 0.03 -18.66 -21.90
N TYR A 353 -0.24 -17.66 -21.04
CA TYR A 353 0.36 -16.32 -21.16
C TYR A 353 1.89 -16.31 -21.02
N LYS A 354 2.48 -17.35 -20.43
CA LYS A 354 3.94 -17.47 -20.27
C LYS A 354 4.66 -17.75 -21.59
N GLN A 355 3.97 -18.35 -22.56
CA GLN A 355 4.55 -18.64 -23.86
C GLN A 355 4.73 -17.36 -24.69
N PRO A 356 5.70 -17.32 -25.62
CA PRO A 356 5.82 -16.23 -26.58
C PRO A 356 4.48 -15.95 -27.27
N GLY A 357 4.03 -14.70 -27.27
CA GLY A 357 2.73 -14.32 -27.84
C GLY A 357 1.49 -14.63 -26.98
N GLY A 358 1.64 -15.27 -25.81
CA GLY A 358 0.50 -15.62 -24.95
C GLY A 358 -0.13 -14.44 -24.18
N ILE A 359 0.56 -13.30 -24.13
CA ILE A 359 0.03 -12.03 -23.60
C ILE A 359 -0.64 -11.31 -24.76
N THR A 360 -1.97 -11.34 -24.80
CA THR A 360 -2.78 -10.84 -25.92
C THR A 360 -3.48 -9.52 -25.62
N ASN A 361 -3.58 -9.14 -24.35
CA ASN A 361 -4.24 -7.92 -23.92
C ASN A 361 -3.46 -6.67 -24.35
N GLN A 362 -3.98 -5.94 -25.34
CA GLN A 362 -3.35 -4.71 -25.85
C GLN A 362 -3.35 -3.58 -24.83
N PHE A 363 -4.41 -3.45 -24.02
CA PHE A 363 -4.46 -2.40 -23.00
C PHE A 363 -3.33 -2.55 -21.98
N LEU A 364 -3.06 -3.78 -21.52
CA LEU A 364 -1.92 -4.06 -20.65
C LEU A 364 -0.58 -3.74 -21.33
N LEU A 365 -0.40 -4.20 -22.58
CA LEU A 365 0.83 -4.00 -23.34
C LEU A 365 1.12 -2.52 -23.59
N ASP A 366 0.11 -1.77 -24.02
CA ASP A 366 0.21 -0.34 -24.24
C ASP A 366 0.46 0.41 -22.93
N SER A 367 -0.20 0.03 -21.85
CA SER A 367 0.02 0.63 -20.53
C SER A 367 1.45 0.44 -20.05
N LEU A 368 2.02 -0.77 -20.20
CA LEU A 368 3.42 -1.04 -19.82
C LEU A 368 4.41 -0.32 -20.75
N LYS A 369 4.09 -0.16 -22.03
CA LYS A 369 4.97 0.49 -23.02
C LYS A 369 5.07 1.99 -22.82
N HIS A 370 3.97 2.65 -22.47
CA HIS A 370 3.91 4.12 -22.29
C HIS A 370 4.17 4.56 -20.85
N ARG A 371 4.37 3.62 -19.92
CA ARG A 371 4.72 3.91 -18.54
C ARG A 371 6.11 4.53 -18.45
N GLU A 372 6.21 5.70 -17.84
CA GLU A 372 7.45 6.49 -17.74
C GLU A 372 8.37 6.07 -16.59
N TRP A 373 7.88 5.18 -15.71
CA TRP A 373 8.57 4.71 -14.52
C TRP A 373 8.72 3.18 -14.51
N GLY A 374 9.72 2.69 -13.79
CA GLY A 374 10.04 1.27 -13.65
C GLY A 374 9.79 0.73 -12.25
N VAL A 375 9.68 -0.59 -12.15
CA VAL A 375 9.65 -1.33 -10.86
C VAL A 375 10.92 -2.16 -10.82
N ASN A 376 11.83 -1.84 -9.89
CA ASN A 376 13.16 -2.47 -9.82
C ASN A 376 13.93 -2.42 -11.15
N ASP A 377 13.68 -1.40 -11.99
CA ASP A 377 14.31 -1.23 -13.29
C ASP A 377 15.46 -0.21 -13.17
N PRO A 378 16.72 -0.60 -13.44
CA PRO A 378 17.85 0.33 -13.36
C PRO A 378 17.89 1.35 -14.51
N LEU A 379 17.10 1.17 -15.57
CA LEU A 379 17.07 2.03 -16.75
C LEU A 379 15.97 3.10 -16.70
N LEU A 380 14.97 2.92 -15.84
CA LEU A 380 13.85 3.83 -15.68
C LEU A 380 13.86 4.47 -14.29
N PRO A 381 13.35 5.71 -14.13
CA PRO A 381 13.13 6.26 -12.81
C PRO A 381 12.12 5.40 -12.04
N ASN A 382 12.27 5.33 -10.72
CA ASN A 382 11.20 4.77 -9.89
C ASN A 382 9.97 5.71 -9.91
N TYR A 383 8.82 5.21 -9.46
CA TYR A 383 7.57 5.98 -9.50
C TYR A 383 7.57 7.22 -8.58
N LEU A 384 8.39 7.27 -7.52
CA LEU A 384 8.53 8.45 -6.65
C LEU A 384 9.21 9.59 -7.42
N ASN A 385 10.37 9.32 -8.03
CA ASN A 385 11.08 10.29 -8.86
C ASN A 385 10.24 10.72 -10.07
N GLY A 386 9.52 9.77 -10.68
CA GLY A 386 8.58 10.07 -11.75
C GLY A 386 7.44 10.98 -11.30
N PHE A 387 6.88 10.75 -10.11
CA PHE A 387 5.85 11.63 -9.52
C PHE A 387 6.38 13.03 -9.21
N GLU A 388 7.60 13.15 -8.68
CA GLU A 388 8.25 14.46 -8.48
C GLU A 388 8.37 15.22 -9.80
N CYS A 389 8.78 14.54 -10.87
CA CYS A 389 8.88 15.16 -12.18
C CYS A 389 7.54 15.52 -12.79
N PHE A 390 6.52 14.67 -12.62
CA PHE A 390 5.16 14.99 -13.00
C PHE A 390 4.67 16.28 -12.31
N VAL A 391 4.88 16.42 -11.01
CA VAL A 391 4.52 17.62 -10.26
C VAL A 391 5.35 18.84 -10.72
N CYS A 392 6.66 18.67 -10.92
CA CYS A 392 7.53 19.74 -11.43
C CYS A 392 7.03 20.27 -12.78
N ASP A 393 6.80 19.37 -13.73
CA ASP A 393 6.36 19.68 -15.09
C ASP A 393 4.98 20.36 -15.07
N HIS A 394 4.07 19.89 -14.24
CA HIS A 394 2.76 20.53 -14.04
C HIS A 394 2.89 21.95 -13.48
N GLU A 395 3.74 22.16 -12.48
CA GLU A 395 3.95 23.49 -11.88
C GLU A 395 4.64 24.46 -12.85
N LEU A 396 5.63 24.00 -13.60
CA LEU A 396 6.28 24.80 -14.66
C LEU A 396 5.27 25.20 -15.75
N ALA A 397 4.42 24.28 -16.18
CA ALA A 397 3.34 24.56 -17.14
C ALA A 397 2.35 25.61 -16.60
N ARG A 398 1.94 25.46 -15.33
CA ARG A 398 1.05 26.42 -14.65
C ARG A 398 1.67 27.81 -14.55
N LEU A 399 2.96 27.91 -14.22
CA LEU A 399 3.68 29.19 -14.17
C LEU A 399 3.77 29.85 -15.56
N ALA A 400 4.07 29.07 -16.59
CA ALA A 400 4.10 29.56 -17.97
C ALA A 400 2.73 30.09 -18.42
N ALA A 401 1.64 29.35 -18.12
CA ALA A 401 0.29 29.76 -18.43
C ALA A 401 -0.12 31.05 -17.70
N LYS A 402 0.25 31.19 -16.42
CA LYS A 402 0.04 32.44 -15.66
C LYS A 402 0.80 33.61 -16.26
N LYS A 403 2.06 33.42 -16.66
CA LYS A 403 2.86 34.46 -17.33
C LYS A 403 2.21 34.88 -18.66
N ALA A 404 1.71 33.92 -19.44
CA ALA A 404 1.00 34.19 -20.68
C ALA A 404 -0.30 34.97 -20.46
N HIS A 405 -1.09 34.61 -19.44
CA HIS A 405 -2.28 35.38 -19.04
C HIS A 405 -1.95 36.82 -18.67
N VAL A 406 -0.93 37.04 -17.82
CA VAL A 406 -0.49 38.39 -17.43
C VAL A 406 -0.03 39.21 -18.64
N ALA A 407 0.60 38.58 -19.63
CA ALA A 407 1.01 39.22 -20.86
C ALA A 407 -0.17 39.55 -21.81
N SER A 408 -1.33 38.90 -21.65
CA SER A 408 -2.50 39.07 -22.54
C SER A 408 -3.85 38.80 -21.82
N PRO A 409 -4.24 39.64 -20.85
CA PRO A 409 -5.30 39.34 -19.86
C PRO A 409 -6.75 39.32 -20.39
N GLY A 410 -6.98 39.58 -21.68
CA GLY A 410 -8.29 39.47 -22.34
C GLY A 410 -8.37 38.39 -23.44
N VAL A 411 -7.25 37.72 -23.73
CA VAL A 411 -7.15 36.70 -24.79
C VAL A 411 -6.93 35.33 -24.18
N ILE A 412 -6.07 35.25 -23.16
CA ILE A 412 -5.75 34.00 -22.48
C ILE A 412 -6.50 34.03 -21.14
N PRO A 413 -7.35 33.04 -20.81
CA PRO A 413 -8.04 33.00 -19.54
C PRO A 413 -7.07 32.69 -18.38
N VAL A 414 -7.49 33.01 -17.16
CA VAL A 414 -6.74 32.62 -15.95
C VAL A 414 -6.70 31.09 -15.88
N PRO A 415 -5.54 30.46 -15.65
CA PRO A 415 -5.48 29.02 -15.45
C PRO A 415 -6.30 28.61 -14.22
N GLU A 416 -7.31 27.77 -14.43
CA GLU A 416 -8.13 27.24 -13.33
C GLU A 416 -7.31 26.27 -12.47
N PRO A 417 -7.50 26.28 -11.14
CA PRO A 417 -6.90 25.27 -10.28
C PRO A 417 -7.47 23.88 -10.62
N HIS A 418 -6.60 22.94 -10.97
CA HIS A 418 -6.98 21.53 -11.05
C HIS A 418 -7.24 20.98 -9.64
N ILE A 419 -8.27 20.15 -9.48
CA ILE A 419 -8.64 19.53 -8.20
C ILE A 419 -8.92 18.06 -8.45
N ALA A 420 -8.38 17.20 -7.58
CA ALA A 420 -8.54 15.76 -7.67
C ALA A 420 -10.01 15.34 -7.57
N GLN A 421 -10.39 14.35 -8.37
CA GLN A 421 -11.77 13.86 -8.41
C GLN A 421 -11.95 12.64 -7.50
N PRO A 422 -13.18 12.35 -7.03
CA PRO A 422 -13.46 11.14 -6.26
C PRO A 422 -12.98 9.85 -6.93
N SER A 423 -13.06 9.77 -8.27
CA SER A 423 -12.58 8.64 -9.06
C SER A 423 -11.08 8.35 -8.92
N HIS A 424 -10.29 9.29 -8.39
CA HIS A 424 -8.86 9.09 -8.18
C HIS A 424 -8.58 8.14 -6.99
N MET A 425 -9.53 7.92 -6.08
CA MET A 425 -9.41 6.99 -4.94
C MET A 425 -10.73 6.28 -4.61
N ASP A 426 -11.58 6.07 -5.61
CA ASP A 426 -12.94 5.54 -5.38
C ASP A 426 -12.91 4.06 -5.01
N CYS A 427 -13.42 3.75 -3.84
CA CYS A 427 -13.56 2.41 -3.33
C CYS A 427 -14.99 2.20 -2.83
N PRO A 428 -15.67 1.12 -3.25
CA PRO A 428 -16.97 0.80 -2.71
C PRO A 428 -16.90 0.58 -1.20
N VAL A 429 -18.03 0.84 -0.53
CA VAL A 429 -18.19 0.53 0.88
C VAL A 429 -17.93 -0.97 1.10
N PRO A 430 -17.13 -1.36 2.12
CA PRO A 430 -16.89 -2.74 2.46
C PRO A 430 -18.18 -3.56 2.58
N LYS A 431 -18.16 -4.77 2.03
CA LYS A 431 -19.26 -5.74 2.07
C LYS A 431 -18.75 -7.08 2.59
N PRO A 432 -19.59 -7.86 3.30
CA PRO A 432 -19.17 -9.14 3.85
C PRO A 432 -18.55 -10.01 2.78
N GLY A 433 -17.44 -10.66 3.13
CA GLY A 433 -16.74 -11.58 2.25
C GLY A 433 -17.59 -12.80 1.95
N LEU A 434 -18.49 -13.16 2.86
CA LEU A 434 -19.45 -14.25 2.75
C LEU A 434 -20.77 -13.87 3.42
N GLY A 435 -21.89 -14.22 2.80
CA GLY A 435 -23.23 -13.99 3.34
C GLY A 435 -23.70 -12.54 3.24
N SER A 436 -24.80 -12.25 3.92
CA SER A 436 -25.37 -10.90 4.02
C SER A 436 -24.90 -10.17 5.27
N VAL A 437 -25.05 -8.84 5.31
CA VAL A 437 -24.68 -8.04 6.49
C VAL A 437 -25.55 -8.44 7.70
N GLU A 438 -26.79 -8.85 7.42
CA GLU A 438 -27.79 -9.27 8.40
C GLU A 438 -27.45 -10.62 9.05
N GLU A 439 -26.60 -11.44 8.41
CA GLU A 439 -26.14 -12.73 8.92
C GLU A 439 -24.90 -12.61 9.82
N ILE A 440 -24.30 -11.43 9.92
CA ILE A 440 -23.13 -11.20 10.76
C ILE A 440 -23.57 -11.08 12.23
N PRO A 441 -23.01 -11.91 13.14
CA PRO A 441 -23.29 -11.79 14.57
C PRO A 441 -22.98 -10.38 15.11
N GLU A 442 -23.85 -9.82 15.95
CA GLU A 442 -23.66 -8.47 16.52
C GLU A 442 -22.37 -8.31 17.35
N ASN A 443 -21.76 -9.42 17.80
CA ASN A 443 -20.51 -9.45 18.55
C ASN A 443 -19.26 -9.60 17.68
N ASP A 444 -19.41 -9.62 16.35
CA ASP A 444 -18.31 -9.69 15.39
C ASP A 444 -17.72 -8.28 15.20
N SER A 445 -16.72 -7.95 16.05
CA SER A 445 -16.06 -6.64 16.11
C SER A 445 -15.49 -6.18 14.78
N THR A 446 -15.21 -7.11 13.85
CA THR A 446 -14.60 -6.83 12.55
C THR A 446 -15.52 -6.01 11.63
N TYR A 447 -16.85 -6.02 11.82
CA TYR A 447 -17.79 -5.31 10.96
C TYR A 447 -18.43 -4.07 11.61
N GLY A 448 -18.52 -4.05 12.93
CA GLY A 448 -19.08 -2.93 13.70
C GLY A 448 -18.39 -1.61 13.37
N ASP A 449 -17.06 -1.59 13.38
CA ASP A 449 -16.28 -0.36 13.21
C ASP A 449 -16.31 0.20 11.77
N TYR A 450 -16.33 -0.67 10.74
CA TYR A 450 -16.43 -0.22 9.34
C TYR A 450 -17.86 0.15 8.91
N ILE A 451 -18.90 -0.49 9.45
CA ILE A 451 -20.30 -0.14 9.15
C ILE A 451 -20.74 1.13 9.90
N LEU A 452 -20.18 1.42 11.08
CA LEU A 452 -20.47 2.63 11.84
C LEU A 452 -19.96 3.92 11.17
N MET A 453 -19.15 3.82 10.12
CA MET A 453 -18.84 4.95 9.22
C MET A 453 -19.96 5.27 8.22
N LYS A 454 -21.10 4.58 8.26
CA LYS A 454 -22.32 5.10 7.61
C LYS A 454 -22.76 6.40 8.33
N PRO A 455 -22.93 7.53 7.63
CA PRO A 455 -23.82 8.57 8.11
C PRO A 455 -25.24 8.01 8.02
N THR A 456 -25.64 7.20 9.00
CA THR A 456 -27.01 6.71 9.07
C THR A 456 -27.91 7.93 9.21
N GLN A 457 -28.74 8.16 8.19
CA GLN A 457 -29.93 9.01 8.30
C GLN A 457 -30.93 8.31 9.23
N GLY A 458 -30.59 8.24 10.52
CA GLY A 458 -31.46 7.70 11.56
C GLY A 458 -32.41 8.79 12.11
N PRO A 459 -33.57 8.41 12.66
CA PRO A 459 -34.59 9.35 13.19
C PRO A 459 -34.07 10.34 14.25
N LYS A 460 -32.91 10.08 14.85
CA LYS A 460 -32.25 10.96 15.83
C LYS A 460 -31.77 12.30 15.23
N LEU A 461 -31.47 12.38 13.93
CA LEU A 461 -31.11 13.65 13.28
C LEU A 461 -32.32 14.58 13.03
N LYS A 462 -33.53 14.02 12.88
CA LYS A 462 -34.77 14.83 12.76
C LYS A 462 -35.09 15.57 14.07
N ARG A 463 -34.71 15.01 15.22
CA ARG A 463 -34.89 15.66 16.53
C ARG A 463 -33.92 16.85 16.72
N MET A 464 -32.70 16.75 16.19
CA MET A 464 -31.72 17.86 16.22
C MET A 464 -32.00 18.98 15.20
N ARG A 465 -32.64 18.69 14.07
CA ARG A 465 -33.08 19.75 13.12
C ARG A 465 -34.17 20.67 13.67
N GLY A 466 -34.98 20.19 14.62
CA GLY A 466 -36.00 21.00 15.30
C GLY A 466 -35.42 21.94 16.35
N GLU A 467 -34.36 21.52 17.06
CA GLU A 467 -33.78 22.28 18.18
C GLU A 467 -32.67 23.28 17.75
N ALA A 468 -32.15 23.17 16.53
CA ALA A 468 -31.07 24.05 16.03
C ALA A 468 -31.57 25.40 15.47
N ARG A 469 -32.90 25.63 15.39
CA ARG A 469 -33.46 26.90 14.91
C ARG A 469 -33.53 28.01 15.97
N ASP A 470 -33.18 27.73 17.24
CA ASP A 470 -33.46 28.63 18.37
C ASP A 470 -32.27 28.88 19.34
N LEU A 471 -31.02 28.70 18.91
CA LEU A 471 -29.86 28.84 19.82
C LEU A 471 -28.79 29.79 19.29
N SER A 472 -28.39 30.74 20.15
CA SER A 472 -27.33 31.72 19.89
C SER A 472 -25.94 31.10 19.84
N HIS A 473 -25.05 31.74 19.06
CA HIS A 473 -23.72 31.28 18.61
C HIS A 473 -22.84 30.61 19.69
N HIS A 474 -22.89 31.07 20.94
CA HIS A 474 -22.06 30.53 22.03
C HIS A 474 -22.53 29.18 22.58
N LYS A 475 -23.82 28.83 22.46
CA LYS A 475 -24.33 27.52 22.91
C LYS A 475 -24.09 26.41 21.89
N CYS A 476 -23.80 26.76 20.63
CA CYS A 476 -23.46 25.81 19.57
C CYS A 476 -22.06 25.19 19.80
N VAL A 477 -21.09 26.01 20.22
CA VAL A 477 -19.70 25.58 20.50
C VAL A 477 -19.61 24.60 21.67
N ALA A 478 -20.43 24.78 22.71
CA ALA A 478 -20.46 23.90 23.87
C ALA A 478 -21.04 22.51 23.55
N LYS A 479 -22.08 22.43 22.70
CA LYS A 479 -22.62 21.13 22.22
C LYS A 479 -21.68 20.45 21.22
N LEU A 480 -20.95 21.19 20.39
CA LEU A 480 -19.92 20.65 19.50
C LEU A 480 -18.76 20.00 20.26
N LYS A 481 -18.37 20.56 21.41
CA LYS A 481 -17.40 19.93 22.33
C LYS A 481 -17.89 18.60 22.89
N ALA A 482 -19.17 18.49 23.23
CA ALA A 482 -19.76 17.25 23.73
C ALA A 482 -19.88 16.16 22.64
N VAL A 483 -20.14 16.54 21.38
CA VAL A 483 -20.18 15.59 20.25
C VAL A 483 -18.77 15.09 19.88
N SER A 484 -17.77 15.96 19.96
CA SER A 484 -16.35 15.62 19.74
C SER A 484 -15.82 14.59 20.77
N GLN A 485 -16.24 14.69 22.03
CA GLN A 485 -15.83 13.75 23.08
C GLN A 485 -16.49 12.35 23.00
N ILE A 486 -17.65 12.22 22.35
CA ILE A 486 -18.38 10.94 22.29
C ILE A 486 -18.07 10.18 20.99
N TRP A 487 -17.63 10.84 19.91
CA TRP A 487 -17.48 10.24 18.57
C TRP A 487 -16.10 10.41 17.93
N GLY A 488 -15.09 10.93 18.65
CA GLY A 488 -13.69 10.94 18.19
C GLY A 488 -13.38 11.83 16.98
N TYR A 489 -14.28 12.73 16.57
CA TYR A 489 -14.01 13.70 15.51
C TYR A 489 -13.22 14.90 16.03
N SER A 490 -12.17 15.30 15.30
CA SER A 490 -11.49 16.58 15.48
C SER A 490 -12.46 17.74 15.27
N GLN A 491 -12.44 18.73 16.17
CA GLN A 491 -13.29 19.94 16.11
C GLN A 491 -13.16 20.68 14.76
N THR A 492 -12.04 20.50 14.06
CA THR A 492 -11.74 21.08 12.75
C THR A 492 -12.61 20.50 11.62
N LEU A 493 -12.95 19.21 11.68
CA LEU A 493 -13.81 18.54 10.68
C LEU A 493 -15.27 18.99 10.77
N LEU A 494 -15.74 19.32 11.98
CA LEU A 494 -17.07 19.86 12.20
C LEU A 494 -17.19 21.31 11.73
N LEU A 495 -16.14 22.13 11.89
CA LEU A 495 -16.11 23.51 11.38
C LEU A 495 -16.10 23.57 9.84
N LEU A 496 -15.33 22.71 9.19
CA LEU A 496 -15.31 22.59 7.72
C LEU A 496 -16.66 22.17 7.12
N TRP A 497 -17.47 21.42 7.87
CA TRP A 497 -18.83 21.05 7.44
C TRP A 497 -19.84 22.19 7.56
N PHE A 498 -19.64 23.11 8.52
CA PHE A 498 -20.53 24.26 8.73
C PHE A 498 -20.24 25.44 7.79
N GLU A 499 -18.97 25.69 7.43
CA GLU A 499 -18.62 26.77 6.47
C GLU A 499 -19.12 26.50 5.05
N HIS A 500 -19.32 25.24 4.67
CA HIS A 500 -19.77 24.88 3.32
C HIS A 500 -21.30 25.00 3.12
N LYS A 501 -22.05 25.41 4.15
CA LYS A 501 -23.52 25.55 4.14
C LYS A 501 -24.04 26.93 4.56
N ALA A 502 -23.16 27.93 4.69
CA ALA A 502 -23.53 29.33 4.87
C ALA A 502 -23.47 30.09 3.54
#